data_AF-X1E9R9-F1
#
_entry.id   AF-X1E9R9-F1
#
_cell.length_a   1.000
_cell.length_b   1.000
_cell.length_c   1.000
_cell.angle_alpha   90.00
_cell.angle_beta   90.00
_cell.angle_gamma   90.00
#
_symmetry.space_group_name_H-M   'P 1'
#
loop_
_entity.id
_entity.type
_entity.pdbx_description
1 polymer ?
#
loop_
_entity_poly.entity_id
_entity_poly.type
_entity_poly.pdbx_seq_one_letter_code
_entity_poly.pdbx_strand_id
1 'polypeptide(L)'
;MLHGSFGTIAIITLLKFRLVPAKECVRIDYIRYDTFSEYMEAIKQHYEKQDIEMMDGLIFSENMNVLCVASFVDEEEAPYKSKYFYDIYYKSAMKRKRDFLFTIDYFFRYDADCHWSIRNVAGGIFENKVVRWLVGPFILGSTNILKISERLPFLTKKGGEPDVIIDVFIPITHAEEFFNWYLELFDYFPVWIVPYRMQKNKLDGYKFYPWLNQDMVAPIEDELFIDFAIYGFEQKRKGFNFYKALEEKVHELRGMKTLITHNFYEEDLFWKVYNKKFYDKVKERTDPKNLFRNLYEKTNYKKKTEKTKRLKVGIPRSLYFYKYFPLWEGMLTSLGCEVIVSPETNKEILTNGSNQSATDLCIPVKIHYGHVNYLSRNHPDLDFIFVPRLISKSNDHYYCPKFLILPDVTQHSAVSNIPVIEWIFNAREQSMMKSAIDFGKTLDKSKEESKLAYENGYKKLEEFHELIEEGILVPDALYKMYPFEKYPNYKFKKRFRPKLNKDYENYPLSL
;
A
#
# COMPACT_ATOMS: atom_id res chain seq x y z
N MET A 1 23.13 -0.35 -15.31
CA MET A 1 22.14 0.73 -15.08
C MET A 1 20.89 0.25 -14.34
N LEU A 2 20.43 -1.00 -14.46
CA LEU A 2 19.22 -1.48 -13.77
C LEU A 2 19.35 -1.63 -12.24
N HIS A 3 20.56 -1.87 -11.74
CA HIS A 3 20.80 -1.94 -10.30
C HIS A 3 20.33 -0.65 -9.60
N GLY A 4 19.64 -0.78 -8.46
CA GLY A 4 19.16 0.37 -7.69
C GLY A 4 18.01 1.16 -8.32
N SER A 5 17.43 0.69 -9.44
CA SER A 5 16.28 1.38 -10.07
C SER A 5 14.93 0.93 -9.53
N PHE A 6 14.92 -0.06 -8.62
CA PHE A 6 13.71 -0.62 -8.00
C PHE A 6 12.66 -1.03 -9.03
N GLY A 7 13.07 -1.53 -10.21
CA GLY A 7 12.14 -1.94 -11.27
C GLY A 7 11.29 -0.81 -11.87
N THR A 8 11.69 0.45 -11.70
CA THR A 8 10.98 1.61 -12.27
C THR A 8 11.30 1.85 -13.74
N ILE A 9 12.37 1.26 -14.28
CA ILE A 9 12.80 1.53 -15.66
C ILE A 9 12.63 0.33 -16.58
N ALA A 10 12.67 -0.89 -16.06
CA ALA A 10 12.44 -2.12 -16.83
C ALA A 10 12.21 -3.31 -15.89
N ILE A 11 11.76 -4.43 -16.48
CA ILE A 11 11.64 -5.73 -15.83
C ILE A 11 12.89 -6.56 -16.17
N ILE A 12 13.52 -7.13 -15.15
CA ILE A 12 14.67 -8.03 -15.33
C ILE A 12 14.16 -9.44 -15.59
N THR A 13 14.50 -10.02 -16.74
CA THR A 13 14.10 -11.38 -17.13
C THR A 13 15.24 -12.39 -17.05
N LEU A 14 16.49 -11.93 -17.14
CA LEU A 14 17.68 -12.78 -17.08
C LEU A 14 18.82 -12.01 -16.41
N LEU A 15 19.55 -12.70 -15.53
CA LEU A 15 20.78 -12.21 -14.91
C LEU A 15 21.90 -13.22 -15.12
N LYS A 16 23.11 -12.71 -15.33
CA LYS A 16 24.34 -13.50 -15.37
C LYS A 16 25.26 -12.97 -14.28
N PHE A 17 25.62 -13.84 -13.34
CA PHE A 17 26.52 -13.51 -12.24
C PHE A 17 27.92 -14.04 -12.52
N ARG A 18 28.93 -13.31 -12.04
CA ARG A 18 30.29 -13.85 -11.88
C ARG A 18 30.32 -14.63 -10.57
N LEU A 19 30.75 -15.88 -10.65
CA LEU A 19 30.91 -16.74 -9.47
C LEU A 19 32.31 -16.59 -8.88
N VAL A 20 32.42 -16.83 -7.58
CA VAL A 20 33.70 -16.96 -6.86
C VAL A 20 33.80 -18.40 -6.34
N PRO A 21 35.02 -18.97 -6.24
CA PRO A 21 35.22 -20.23 -5.55
C PRO A 21 34.72 -20.14 -4.10
N ALA A 22 34.03 -21.17 -3.62
CA ALA A 22 33.59 -21.29 -2.25
C ALA A 22 34.03 -22.65 -1.70
N LYS A 23 34.45 -22.70 -0.44
CA LYS A 23 34.66 -23.96 0.29
C LYS A 23 33.39 -24.36 1.02
N GLU A 24 33.39 -25.57 1.60
CA GLU A 24 32.23 -26.10 2.31
C GLU A 24 31.94 -25.37 3.63
N CYS A 25 32.98 -24.86 4.27
CA CYS A 25 32.90 -24.22 5.58
C CYS A 25 33.53 -22.82 5.59
N VAL A 26 33.07 -22.02 6.55
CA VAL A 26 33.61 -20.69 6.85
C VAL A 26 34.01 -20.67 8.31
N ARG A 27 35.26 -20.26 8.57
CA ARG A 27 35.73 -19.88 9.89
C ARG A 27 35.43 -18.40 10.10
N ILE A 28 34.87 -18.05 11.25
CA ILE A 28 34.66 -16.67 11.69
C ILE A 28 35.50 -16.45 12.93
N ASP A 29 36.30 -15.39 12.94
CA ASP A 29 37.03 -14.87 14.09
C ASP A 29 36.34 -13.60 14.59
N TYR A 30 35.98 -13.57 15.87
CA TYR A 30 35.31 -12.44 16.51
C TYR A 30 36.33 -11.62 17.30
N ILE A 31 36.65 -10.42 16.81
CA ILE A 31 37.65 -9.53 17.39
C ILE A 31 36.92 -8.39 18.10
N ARG A 32 37.23 -8.17 19.38
CA ARG A 32 36.56 -7.16 20.21
C ARG A 32 37.40 -5.90 20.32
N TYR A 33 36.71 -4.77 20.30
CA TYR A 33 37.28 -3.44 20.48
C TYR A 33 36.45 -2.67 21.50
N ASP A 34 37.15 -2.02 22.43
CA ASP A 34 36.54 -1.28 23.54
C ASP A 34 36.13 0.13 23.12
N THR A 35 36.53 0.59 21.92
CA THR A 35 36.14 1.88 21.37
C THR A 35 35.72 1.77 19.91
N PHE A 36 34.81 2.66 19.50
CA PHE A 36 34.35 2.73 18.10
C PHE A 36 35.49 3.13 17.15
N SER A 37 36.40 4.01 17.58
CA SER A 37 37.51 4.50 16.76
C SER A 37 38.52 3.37 16.44
N GLU A 38 38.88 2.54 17.44
CA GLU A 38 39.74 1.36 17.21
C GLU A 38 39.07 0.34 16.28
N TYR A 39 37.76 0.16 16.43
CA TYR A 39 36.96 -0.73 15.59
C TYR A 39 36.93 -0.27 14.12
N MET A 40 36.72 1.03 13.86
CA MET A 40 36.77 1.61 12.52
C MET A 40 38.17 1.53 11.90
N GLU A 41 39.21 1.78 12.69
CA GLU A 41 40.60 1.66 12.24
C GLU A 41 40.94 0.22 11.84
N ALA A 42 40.48 -0.79 12.60
CA ALA A 42 40.65 -2.19 12.23
C ALA A 42 39.96 -2.54 10.90
N ILE A 43 38.72 -2.05 10.69
CA ILE A 43 38.00 -2.20 9.42
C ILE A 43 38.81 -1.58 8.28
N LYS A 44 39.32 -0.37 8.47
CA LYS A 44 40.13 0.34 7.46
C LYS A 44 41.41 -0.43 7.13
N GLN A 45 42.09 -0.97 8.12
CA GLN A 45 43.31 -1.75 7.92
C GLN A 45 43.06 -3.02 7.10
N HIS A 46 42.00 -3.78 7.42
CA HIS A 46 41.63 -4.96 6.63
C HIS A 46 41.19 -4.58 5.21
N TYR A 47 40.48 -3.47 5.06
CA TYR A 47 40.14 -2.92 3.75
C TYR A 47 41.37 -2.55 2.92
N GLU A 48 42.39 -1.94 3.52
CA GLU A 48 43.62 -1.56 2.79
C GLU A 48 44.51 -2.76 2.47
N LYS A 49 44.66 -3.69 3.42
CA LYS A 49 45.50 -4.88 3.27
C LYS A 49 44.89 -5.94 2.36
N GLN A 50 43.57 -5.99 2.24
CA GLN A 50 42.84 -7.04 1.51
C GLN A 50 43.27 -8.45 1.96
N ASP A 51 43.44 -8.63 3.28
CA ASP A 51 44.01 -9.83 3.91
C ASP A 51 42.95 -10.83 4.38
N ILE A 52 41.67 -10.54 4.14
CA ILE A 52 40.53 -11.33 4.57
C ILE A 52 39.52 -11.47 3.44
N GLU A 53 38.77 -12.58 3.41
CA GLU A 53 37.81 -12.84 2.32
C GLU A 53 36.45 -12.18 2.56
N MET A 54 36.02 -12.12 3.82
CA MET A 54 34.70 -11.61 4.20
C MET A 54 34.81 -10.85 5.53
N MET A 55 34.06 -9.76 5.64
CA MET A 55 34.05 -8.89 6.82
C MET A 55 32.67 -8.29 7.05
N ASP A 56 32.23 -8.32 8.30
CA ASP A 56 31.13 -7.53 8.84
C ASP A 56 31.37 -7.31 10.34
N GLY A 57 30.41 -6.76 11.07
CA GLY A 57 30.55 -6.66 12.52
C GLY A 57 29.30 -6.17 13.24
N LEU A 58 29.38 -6.15 14.55
CA LEU A 58 28.25 -5.92 15.44
C LEU A 58 28.68 -4.97 16.56
N ILE A 59 27.90 -3.92 16.79
CA ILE A 59 28.07 -3.03 17.94
C ILE A 59 26.99 -3.38 18.96
N PHE A 60 27.38 -3.63 20.19
CA PHE A 60 26.48 -3.99 21.29
C PHE A 60 26.36 -2.91 22.36
N SER A 61 27.33 -2.01 22.44
CA SER A 61 27.34 -0.79 23.22
C SER A 61 28.51 0.09 22.74
N GLU A 62 28.63 1.32 23.26
CA GLU A 62 29.78 2.21 23.03
C GLU A 62 31.14 1.49 23.21
N ASN A 63 31.20 0.59 24.19
CA ASN A 63 32.43 -0.08 24.61
C ASN A 63 32.47 -1.57 24.23
N MET A 64 31.61 -2.02 23.33
CA MET A 64 31.56 -3.43 22.91
C MET A 64 31.29 -3.51 21.41
N ASN A 65 32.37 -3.40 20.65
CA ASN A 65 32.37 -3.46 19.19
C ASN A 65 33.03 -4.78 18.76
N VAL A 66 32.36 -5.56 17.91
CA VAL A 66 32.82 -6.89 17.48
C VAL A 66 32.99 -6.91 15.98
N LEU A 67 34.23 -7.02 15.53
CA LEU A 67 34.55 -7.29 14.12
C LEU A 67 34.48 -8.78 13.84
N CYS A 68 33.72 -9.16 12.83
CA CYS A 68 33.59 -10.51 12.34
C CYS A 68 34.45 -10.65 11.08
N VAL A 69 35.60 -11.28 11.22
CA VAL A 69 36.49 -11.60 10.09
C VAL A 69 36.27 -13.05 9.69
N ALA A 70 36.04 -13.30 8.40
CA ALA A 70 35.70 -14.63 7.92
C ALA A 70 36.57 -15.10 6.74
N SER A 71 36.82 -16.40 6.71
CA SER A 71 37.57 -17.07 5.64
C SER A 71 37.02 -18.46 5.38
N PHE A 72 37.02 -18.87 4.11
CA PHE A 72 36.74 -20.22 3.67
C PHE A 72 37.79 -21.20 4.20
N VAL A 73 37.32 -22.33 4.71
CA VAL A 73 38.16 -23.41 5.21
C VAL A 73 37.63 -24.75 4.71
N ASP A 74 38.52 -25.74 4.60
CA ASP A 74 38.08 -27.11 4.26
C ASP A 74 37.35 -27.73 5.45
N GLU A 75 36.47 -28.72 5.21
CA GLU A 75 35.64 -29.31 6.27
C GLU A 75 36.49 -29.94 7.40
N GLU A 76 37.65 -30.48 7.06
CA GLU A 76 38.61 -31.07 8.00
C GLU A 76 39.18 -30.05 9.01
N GLU A 77 39.22 -28.77 8.64
CA GLU A 77 39.67 -27.68 9.49
C GLU A 77 38.58 -27.18 10.45
N ALA A 78 37.33 -27.62 10.27
CA ALA A 78 36.17 -27.21 11.04
C ALA A 78 35.84 -28.24 12.15
N PRO A 79 36.31 -28.05 13.40
CA PRO A 79 36.12 -29.02 14.49
C PRO A 79 34.65 -29.21 14.90
N TYR A 80 33.81 -28.24 14.58
CA TYR A 80 32.36 -28.27 14.76
C TYR A 80 31.71 -27.33 13.76
N LYS A 81 30.38 -27.39 13.63
CA LYS A 81 29.60 -26.52 12.74
C LYS A 81 28.37 -25.99 13.49
N SER A 82 28.35 -24.68 13.76
CA SER A 82 27.25 -24.02 14.47
C SER A 82 26.01 -23.88 13.58
N LYS A 83 24.83 -24.01 14.19
CA LYS A 83 23.52 -23.81 13.54
C LYS A 83 22.65 -22.86 14.34
N TYR A 84 22.30 -21.72 13.74
CA TYR A 84 21.63 -20.61 14.43
C TYR A 84 20.09 -20.65 14.39
N PHE A 85 19.52 -21.79 14.01
CA PHE A 85 18.10 -22.08 14.29
C PHE A 85 17.88 -22.43 15.78
N TYR A 86 18.88 -23.02 16.44
CA TYR A 86 18.78 -23.51 17.82
C TYR A 86 19.48 -22.62 18.85
N ASP A 87 20.32 -21.70 18.37
CA ASP A 87 20.97 -20.66 19.17
C ASP A 87 20.76 -19.30 18.50
N ILE A 88 21.24 -18.21 19.09
CA ILE A 88 21.09 -16.85 18.55
C ILE A 88 22.45 -16.32 18.11
N TYR A 89 22.60 -16.00 16.83
CA TYR A 89 23.88 -15.64 16.23
C TYR A 89 24.52 -14.41 16.88
N TYR A 90 23.79 -13.28 16.91
CA TYR A 90 24.35 -12.03 17.41
C TYR A 90 24.73 -12.11 18.90
N LYS A 91 24.02 -12.91 19.71
CA LYS A 91 24.37 -13.15 21.12
C LYS A 91 25.59 -14.08 21.26
N SER A 92 25.80 -14.98 20.32
CA SER A 92 26.98 -15.85 20.26
C SER A 92 28.23 -15.08 19.84
N ALA A 93 28.13 -14.18 18.86
CA ALA A 93 29.24 -13.32 18.42
C ALA A 93 29.82 -12.48 19.56
N MET A 94 28.96 -12.01 20.48
CA MET A 94 29.37 -11.29 21.70
C MET A 94 30.23 -12.14 22.65
N LYS A 95 30.06 -13.46 22.67
CA LYS A 95 30.64 -14.35 23.71
C LYS A 95 31.79 -15.20 23.20
N ARG A 96 31.71 -15.64 21.94
CA ARG A 96 32.71 -16.52 21.33
C ARG A 96 33.91 -15.70 20.84
N LYS A 97 35.05 -16.38 20.64
CA LYS A 97 36.23 -15.84 19.96
C LYS A 97 36.33 -16.32 18.51
N ARG A 98 35.80 -17.50 18.25
CA ARG A 98 35.84 -18.17 16.95
C ARG A 98 34.59 -19.02 16.77
N ASP A 99 34.17 -19.19 15.52
CA ASP A 99 33.09 -20.07 15.12
C ASP A 99 33.37 -20.70 13.77
N PHE A 100 32.66 -21.79 13.49
CA PHE A 100 32.74 -22.52 12.23
C PHE A 100 31.32 -22.84 11.78
N LEU A 101 30.99 -22.52 10.53
CA LEU A 101 29.68 -22.74 9.95
C LEU A 101 29.85 -23.39 8.57
N PHE A 102 28.85 -24.14 8.12
CA PHE A 102 28.75 -24.40 6.69
C PHE A 102 28.59 -23.08 5.94
N THR A 103 29.12 -22.99 4.73
CA THR A 103 29.08 -21.77 3.91
C THR A 103 27.66 -21.23 3.73
N ILE A 104 26.67 -22.11 3.56
CA ILE A 104 25.26 -21.70 3.48
C ILE A 104 24.76 -21.10 4.81
N ASP A 105 25.11 -21.72 5.94
CA ASP A 105 24.72 -21.25 7.26
C ASP A 105 25.41 -19.91 7.58
N TYR A 106 26.63 -19.67 7.09
CA TYR A 106 27.30 -18.37 7.19
C TYR A 106 26.49 -17.27 6.49
N PHE A 107 26.12 -17.45 5.22
CA PHE A 107 25.39 -16.41 4.48
C PHE A 107 23.98 -16.14 5.05
N PHE A 108 23.35 -17.12 5.69
CA PHE A 108 22.01 -17.01 6.27
C PHE A 108 22.02 -16.92 7.81
N ARG A 109 23.16 -16.65 8.45
CA ARG A 109 23.31 -16.66 9.92
C ARG A 109 22.39 -15.70 10.68
N TYR A 110 21.95 -14.63 10.03
CA TYR A 110 21.01 -13.64 10.59
C TYR A 110 19.54 -13.98 10.33
N ASP A 111 19.22 -14.91 9.41
CA ASP A 111 17.86 -15.11 8.92
C ASP A 111 16.91 -15.63 10.01
N ALA A 112 17.36 -16.60 10.82
CA ALA A 112 16.54 -17.23 11.86
C ALA A 112 15.91 -16.18 12.81
N ASP A 113 16.67 -15.15 13.16
CA ASP A 113 16.27 -14.09 14.08
C ASP A 113 15.76 -12.82 13.38
N CYS A 114 15.69 -12.82 12.04
CA CYS A 114 15.47 -11.62 11.24
C CYS A 114 16.41 -10.50 11.72
N HIS A 115 17.71 -10.83 11.75
CA HIS A 115 18.79 -10.16 12.48
C HIS A 115 18.59 -10.25 14.00
N TRP A 116 17.70 -9.43 14.54
CA TRP A 116 17.27 -9.47 15.94
C TRP A 116 15.86 -8.93 16.12
N SER A 117 15.11 -8.76 15.02
CA SER A 117 13.72 -8.26 15.06
C SER A 117 12.78 -9.24 15.75
N ILE A 118 13.16 -10.53 15.82
CA ILE A 118 12.41 -11.57 16.52
C ILE A 118 12.13 -11.23 18.00
N ARG A 119 12.97 -10.41 18.64
CA ARG A 119 12.78 -10.01 20.06
C ARG A 119 11.48 -9.26 20.29
N ASN A 120 10.96 -8.59 19.26
CA ASN A 120 9.70 -7.85 19.32
C ASN A 120 8.48 -8.71 18.94
N VAL A 121 8.70 -9.87 18.31
CA VAL A 121 7.64 -10.79 17.87
C VAL A 121 7.19 -11.66 19.04
N ALA A 122 5.86 -11.77 19.24
CA ALA A 122 5.25 -12.59 20.29
C ALA A 122 5.89 -12.40 21.68
N GLY A 123 6.25 -11.16 22.02
CA GLY A 123 6.86 -10.81 23.31
C GLY A 123 8.26 -11.42 23.54
N GLY A 124 8.98 -11.78 22.48
CA GLY A 124 10.33 -12.35 22.58
C GLY A 124 10.37 -13.83 22.98
N ILE A 125 9.23 -14.54 22.93
CA ILE A 125 9.15 -15.96 23.31
C ILE A 125 10.15 -16.84 22.57
N PHE A 126 10.47 -16.49 21.32
CA PHE A 126 11.42 -17.20 20.47
C PHE A 126 12.89 -16.96 20.82
N GLU A 127 13.20 -16.11 21.80
CA GLU A 127 14.55 -16.04 22.36
C GLU A 127 14.80 -17.13 23.42
N ASN A 128 13.75 -17.79 23.90
CA ASN A 128 13.85 -18.89 24.84
C ASN A 128 14.44 -20.14 24.16
N LYS A 129 15.51 -20.70 24.73
CA LYS A 129 16.21 -21.86 24.16
C LYS A 129 15.33 -23.10 24.01
N VAL A 130 14.44 -23.36 24.96
CA VAL A 130 13.52 -24.53 24.91
C VAL A 130 12.51 -24.35 23.78
N VAL A 131 11.96 -23.15 23.65
CA VAL A 131 11.03 -22.83 22.55
C VAL A 131 11.72 -22.97 21.20
N ARG A 132 12.90 -22.36 21.02
CA ARG A 132 13.69 -22.48 19.78
C ARG A 132 14.01 -23.93 19.44
N TRP A 133 14.37 -24.73 20.44
CA TRP A 133 14.66 -26.14 20.22
C TRP A 133 13.44 -26.91 19.70
N LEU A 134 12.24 -26.61 20.21
CA LEU A 134 11.00 -27.27 19.80
C LEU A 134 10.51 -26.82 18.41
N VAL A 135 10.55 -25.52 18.10
CA VAL A 135 9.85 -24.97 16.92
C VAL A 135 10.74 -24.19 15.95
N GLY A 136 12.03 -24.00 16.27
CA GLY A 136 12.96 -23.15 15.54
C GLY A 136 13.00 -23.40 14.04
N PRO A 137 13.34 -24.61 13.58
CA PRO A 137 13.40 -24.94 12.15
C PRO A 137 12.09 -24.76 11.37
N PHE A 138 10.94 -24.73 12.05
CA PHE A 138 9.63 -24.65 11.42
C PHE A 138 9.04 -23.23 11.41
N ILE A 139 9.43 -22.40 12.38
CA ILE A 139 8.85 -21.06 12.60
C ILE A 139 9.85 -19.94 12.31
N LEU A 140 11.12 -20.12 12.69
CA LEU A 140 12.14 -19.09 12.52
C LEU A 140 12.55 -18.94 11.07
N GLY A 141 13.13 -17.78 10.76
CA GLY A 141 13.46 -17.37 9.39
C GLY A 141 12.48 -16.34 8.85
N SER A 142 13.01 -15.37 8.10
CA SER A 142 12.24 -14.25 7.55
C SER A 142 11.02 -14.70 6.75
N THR A 143 11.19 -15.73 5.91
CA THR A 143 10.11 -16.27 5.07
C THR A 143 8.98 -16.88 5.87
N ASN A 144 9.30 -17.61 6.94
CA ASN A 144 8.30 -18.30 7.77
C ASN A 144 7.53 -17.30 8.61
N ILE A 145 8.22 -16.33 9.21
CA ILE A 145 7.62 -15.27 10.02
C ILE A 145 6.70 -14.40 9.18
N LEU A 146 7.10 -14.03 7.96
CA LEU A 146 6.25 -13.27 7.04
C LEU A 146 4.97 -14.04 6.71
N LYS A 147 5.06 -15.31 6.34
CA LYS A 147 3.89 -16.18 6.07
C LYS A 147 2.96 -16.29 7.26
N ILE A 148 3.50 -16.42 8.48
CA ILE A 148 2.71 -16.46 9.72
C ILE A 148 2.04 -15.11 9.95
N SER A 149 2.74 -13.99 9.73
CA SER A 149 2.19 -12.64 9.90
C SER A 149 1.02 -12.34 8.96
N GLU A 150 1.08 -12.84 7.72
CA GLU A 150 -0.01 -12.73 6.76
C GLU A 150 -1.24 -13.53 7.17
N ARG A 151 -1.04 -14.75 7.71
CA ARG A 151 -2.13 -15.65 8.12
C ARG A 151 -2.73 -15.29 9.48
N LEU A 152 -1.91 -14.82 10.40
CA LEU A 152 -2.26 -14.56 11.81
C LEU A 152 -1.78 -13.15 12.22
N PRO A 153 -2.38 -12.10 11.65
CA PRO A 153 -1.91 -10.73 11.86
C PRO A 153 -1.97 -10.27 13.32
N PHE A 154 -2.85 -10.83 14.15
CA PHE A 154 -2.95 -10.50 15.58
C PHE A 154 -1.78 -11.00 16.43
N LEU A 155 -1.00 -11.98 15.97
CA LEU A 155 0.18 -12.49 16.68
C LEU A 155 1.44 -11.65 16.42
N THR A 156 1.43 -10.83 15.37
CA THR A 156 2.63 -10.15 14.85
C THR A 156 2.44 -8.64 14.71
N LYS A 157 1.22 -8.14 14.48
CA LYS A 157 0.93 -6.70 14.46
C LYS A 157 0.69 -6.21 15.89
N LYS A 158 1.71 -5.59 16.48
CA LYS A 158 1.49 -4.62 17.57
C LYS A 158 0.78 -3.40 16.98
N GLY A 159 -0.21 -2.84 17.67
CA GLY A 159 -0.78 -1.55 17.30
C GLY A 159 0.26 -0.44 17.50
N GLY A 160 0.37 0.50 16.55
CA GLY A 160 1.37 1.58 16.58
C GLY A 160 2.12 1.72 15.25
N GLU A 161 3.15 2.55 15.24
CA GLU A 161 4.09 2.65 14.12
C GLU A 161 4.96 1.38 14.05
N PRO A 162 5.29 0.86 12.86
CA PRO A 162 6.16 -0.30 12.71
C PRO A 162 7.56 0.00 13.25
N ASP A 163 8.29 -1.05 13.65
CA ASP A 163 9.68 -0.89 14.07
C ASP A 163 10.54 -0.27 12.95
N VAL A 164 11.55 0.51 13.34
CA VAL A 164 12.56 0.99 12.39
C VAL A 164 13.40 -0.19 11.94
N ILE A 165 13.39 -0.40 10.63
CA ILE A 165 14.24 -1.32 9.89
C ILE A 165 14.85 -0.49 8.77
N ILE A 166 16.16 -0.31 8.77
CA ILE A 166 16.85 0.56 7.82
C ILE A 166 18.35 0.27 7.73
N ASP A 167 18.90 0.48 6.54
CA ASP A 167 20.34 0.45 6.24
C ASP A 167 20.76 1.85 5.74
N VAL A 168 21.84 2.38 6.31
CA VAL A 168 22.40 3.69 5.94
C VAL A 168 23.91 3.59 5.74
N PHE A 169 24.37 4.05 4.58
CA PHE A 169 25.75 3.99 4.14
C PHE A 169 26.41 5.34 4.41
N ILE A 170 27.36 5.38 5.34
CA ILE A 170 28.08 6.59 5.73
C ILE A 170 29.53 6.48 5.25
N PRO A 171 30.13 7.52 4.65
CA PRO A 171 31.55 7.52 4.34
C PRO A 171 32.37 7.26 5.61
N ILE A 172 33.44 6.45 5.54
CA ILE A 172 34.21 6.10 6.74
C ILE A 172 34.74 7.33 7.50
N THR A 173 35.07 8.42 6.80
CA THR A 173 35.49 9.70 7.38
C THR A 173 34.47 10.35 8.30
N HIS A 174 33.18 10.04 8.12
CA HIS A 174 32.07 10.57 8.92
C HIS A 174 31.44 9.52 9.84
N ALA A 175 31.99 8.31 9.90
CA ALA A 175 31.41 7.20 10.67
C ALA A 175 31.34 7.51 12.17
N GLU A 176 32.37 8.14 12.74
CA GLU A 176 32.43 8.50 14.16
C GLU A 176 31.43 9.61 14.51
N GLU A 177 31.31 10.62 13.64
CA GLU A 177 30.31 11.67 13.79
C GLU A 177 28.88 11.10 13.73
N PHE A 178 28.62 10.19 12.78
CA PHE A 178 27.32 9.52 12.68
C PHE A 178 27.04 8.66 13.92
N PHE A 179 28.03 7.92 14.41
CA PHE A 179 27.86 7.05 15.57
C PHE A 179 27.56 7.85 16.85
N ASN A 180 28.24 8.99 17.07
CA ASN A 180 27.92 9.88 18.20
C ASN A 180 26.48 10.41 18.12
N TRP A 181 26.04 10.85 16.94
CA TRP A 181 24.65 11.26 16.73
C TRP A 181 23.66 10.09 16.91
N TYR A 182 24.04 8.89 16.51
CA TYR A 182 23.24 7.68 16.67
C TYR A 182 23.01 7.36 18.15
N LEU A 183 24.04 7.47 18.99
CA LEU A 183 23.93 7.29 20.44
C LEU A 183 22.95 8.29 21.05
N GLU A 184 23.02 9.56 20.64
CA GLU A 184 22.12 10.59 21.17
C GLU A 184 20.65 10.35 20.81
N LEU A 185 20.37 9.87 19.59
CA LEU A 185 18.99 9.75 19.10
C LEU A 185 18.36 8.37 19.33
N PHE A 186 19.12 7.30 19.08
CA PHE A 186 18.62 5.93 19.08
C PHE A 186 19.01 5.18 20.36
N ASP A 187 20.26 5.30 20.82
CA ASP A 187 20.84 4.50 21.92
C ASP A 187 20.33 3.04 21.91
N TYR A 188 20.45 2.41 20.75
CA TYR A 188 19.82 1.12 20.49
C TYR A 188 20.82 0.11 19.97
N PHE A 189 20.75 -1.11 20.50
CA PHE A 189 21.70 -2.16 20.18
C PHE A 189 21.01 -3.53 20.04
N PRO A 190 21.62 -4.47 19.29
CA PRO A 190 22.83 -4.27 18.49
C PRO A 190 22.60 -3.46 17.19
N VAL A 191 23.70 -3.01 16.59
CA VAL A 191 23.77 -2.43 15.24
C VAL A 191 24.65 -3.32 14.38
N TRP A 192 24.21 -3.65 13.17
CA TRP A 192 24.99 -4.44 12.22
C TRP A 192 25.77 -3.50 11.33
N ILE A 193 27.07 -3.75 11.24
CA ILE A 193 28.03 -2.90 10.57
C ILE A 193 28.59 -3.69 9.40
N VAL A 194 28.38 -3.19 8.19
CA VAL A 194 28.90 -3.84 6.98
C VAL A 194 29.78 -2.85 6.22
N PRO A 195 31.09 -3.10 6.15
CA PRO A 195 31.98 -2.28 5.33
C PRO A 195 31.75 -2.55 3.84
N TYR A 196 31.51 -1.49 3.07
CA TYR A 196 31.26 -1.54 1.64
C TYR A 196 32.27 -0.71 0.86
N ARG A 197 32.83 -1.32 -0.18
CA ARG A 197 33.65 -0.61 -1.16
C ARG A 197 32.77 -0.05 -2.28
N MET A 198 32.58 1.26 -2.28
CA MET A 198 32.00 2.00 -3.39
C MET A 198 33.10 2.39 -4.38
N GLN A 199 33.30 1.56 -5.41
CA GLN A 199 34.32 1.81 -6.44
C GLN A 199 34.03 3.08 -7.25
N LYS A 200 35.00 3.98 -7.33
CA LYS A 200 35.01 5.15 -8.21
C LYS A 200 35.48 4.79 -9.61
N ASN A 201 34.89 5.41 -10.62
CA ASN A 201 35.41 5.43 -11.99
C ASN A 201 35.77 6.87 -12.38
N LYS A 202 36.94 7.06 -13.00
CA LYS A 202 37.47 8.37 -13.42
C LYS A 202 36.61 9.08 -14.50
N LEU A 203 35.76 8.35 -15.23
CA LEU A 203 34.92 8.89 -16.30
C LEU A 203 33.47 9.20 -15.89
N ASP A 204 32.91 8.48 -14.91
CA ASP A 204 31.46 8.49 -14.60
C ASP A 204 31.12 8.60 -13.09
N GLY A 205 32.13 8.74 -12.20
CA GLY A 205 31.92 8.72 -10.74
C GLY A 205 31.72 7.31 -10.16
N TYR A 206 30.99 7.18 -9.04
CA TYR A 206 30.76 5.90 -8.36
C TYR A 206 29.88 4.94 -9.20
N LYS A 207 30.38 3.73 -9.52
CA LYS A 207 29.66 2.74 -10.36
C LYS A 207 28.44 2.10 -9.69
N PHE A 208 28.38 2.08 -8.36
CA PHE A 208 27.49 1.17 -7.62
C PHE A 208 26.02 1.63 -7.63
N TYR A 209 25.77 2.93 -7.80
CA TYR A 209 24.43 3.48 -8.00
C TYR A 209 24.49 4.61 -9.03
N PRO A 210 24.19 4.37 -10.32
CA PRO A 210 24.18 5.41 -11.35
C PRO A 210 23.11 6.50 -11.08
N TRP A 211 22.24 6.22 -10.11
CA TRP A 211 21.18 7.10 -9.65
C TRP A 211 21.64 8.08 -8.59
N LEU A 212 22.84 7.97 -8.03
CA LEU A 212 23.33 8.97 -7.08
C LEU A 212 23.76 10.24 -7.81
N ASN A 213 23.46 11.38 -7.21
CA ASN A 213 23.90 12.66 -7.71
C ASN A 213 25.41 12.81 -7.49
N GLN A 214 26.15 13.10 -8.57
CA GLN A 214 27.60 13.21 -8.51
C GLN A 214 28.07 14.38 -7.64
N ASP A 215 27.30 15.47 -7.56
CA ASP A 215 27.64 16.61 -6.71
C ASP A 215 27.66 16.25 -5.21
N MET A 216 26.85 15.27 -4.81
CA MET A 216 26.81 14.77 -3.43
C MET A 216 28.05 13.94 -3.11
N VAL A 217 28.43 13.05 -4.03
CA VAL A 217 29.44 12.01 -3.78
C VAL A 217 30.85 12.41 -4.23
N ALA A 218 31.00 13.31 -5.20
CA ALA A 218 32.31 13.72 -5.72
C ALA A 218 33.29 14.25 -4.65
N PRO A 219 32.84 14.98 -3.62
CA PRO A 219 33.73 15.45 -2.55
C PRO A 219 34.22 14.35 -1.58
N ILE A 220 33.63 13.15 -1.60
CA ILE A 220 34.04 12.05 -0.74
C ILE A 220 35.31 11.45 -1.34
N GLU A 221 36.44 11.50 -0.65
CA GLU A 221 37.72 11.00 -1.16
C GLU A 221 37.86 9.48 -1.03
N ASP A 222 37.33 8.91 0.06
CA ASP A 222 37.37 7.47 0.31
C ASP A 222 36.38 6.66 -0.55
N GLU A 223 36.77 5.44 -0.87
CA GLU A 223 35.89 4.43 -1.49
C GLU A 223 35.18 3.57 -0.44
N LEU A 224 35.51 3.72 0.85
CA LEU A 224 34.98 2.89 1.92
C LEU A 224 33.80 3.58 2.62
N PHE A 225 32.66 2.91 2.59
CA PHE A 225 31.44 3.29 3.27
C PHE A 225 31.10 2.24 4.32
N ILE A 226 30.50 2.68 5.42
CA ILE A 226 30.05 1.83 6.51
C ILE A 226 28.53 1.83 6.48
N ASP A 227 27.95 0.66 6.27
CA ASP A 227 26.51 0.44 6.41
C ASP A 227 26.17 0.25 7.89
N PHE A 228 25.38 1.16 8.45
CA PHE A 228 24.80 1.05 9.78
C PHE A 228 23.37 0.53 9.64
N ALA A 229 23.21 -0.76 9.87
CA ALA A 229 21.94 -1.44 9.72
C ALA A 229 21.21 -1.57 11.07
N ILE A 230 20.10 -0.86 11.18
CA ILE A 230 19.27 -0.72 12.38
C ILE A 230 18.00 -1.56 12.17
N TYR A 231 17.82 -2.62 12.96
CA TYR A 231 16.66 -3.51 12.86
C TYR A 231 15.86 -3.52 14.16
N GLY A 232 14.53 -3.48 14.11
CA GLY A 232 13.68 -3.72 15.30
C GLY A 232 13.66 -2.60 16.36
N PHE A 233 14.06 -1.37 16.01
CA PHE A 233 13.96 -0.25 16.96
C PHE A 233 12.50 0.20 17.09
N GLU A 234 11.92 0.03 18.29
CA GLU A 234 10.52 0.39 18.55
C GLU A 234 10.34 1.92 18.61
N GLN A 235 9.45 2.46 17.80
CA GLN A 235 9.18 3.90 17.72
C GLN A 235 8.29 4.39 18.87
N LYS A 236 8.89 4.59 20.06
CA LYS A 236 8.14 5.01 21.28
C LYS A 236 7.77 6.49 21.31
N ARG A 237 8.51 7.35 20.61
CA ARG A 237 8.30 8.80 20.60
C ARG A 237 7.18 9.19 19.62
N LYS A 238 5.96 9.36 20.15
CA LYS A 238 4.79 9.76 19.34
C LYS A 238 5.04 11.06 18.56
N GLY A 239 4.69 11.07 17.28
CA GLY A 239 4.78 12.24 16.40
C GLY A 239 6.19 12.59 15.91
N PHE A 240 7.23 11.88 16.35
CA PHE A 240 8.58 12.05 15.84
C PHE A 240 8.84 11.04 14.72
N ASN A 241 9.41 11.51 13.61
CA ASN A 241 9.73 10.66 12.46
C ASN A 241 11.23 10.32 12.45
N PHE A 242 11.56 9.14 12.97
CA PHE A 242 12.95 8.64 13.01
C PHE A 242 13.55 8.45 11.62
N TYR A 243 12.75 8.04 10.64
CA TYR A 243 13.23 7.90 9.26
C TYR A 243 13.61 9.25 8.65
N LYS A 244 12.82 10.31 8.89
CA LYS A 244 13.14 11.66 8.40
C LYS A 244 14.40 12.22 9.06
N ALA A 245 14.56 12.03 10.38
CA ALA A 245 15.78 12.44 11.08
C ALA A 245 17.03 11.73 10.54
N LEU A 246 16.92 10.41 10.24
CA LEU A 246 17.97 9.66 9.57
C LEU A 246 18.27 10.21 8.17
N GLU A 247 17.25 10.50 7.36
CA GLU A 247 17.42 11.04 6.00
C GLU A 247 18.18 12.37 6.00
N GLU A 248 17.86 13.26 6.93
CA GLU A 248 18.51 14.56 7.10
C GLU A 248 19.97 14.39 7.53
N LYS A 249 20.25 13.60 8.59
CA LYS A 249 21.64 13.40 9.07
C LYS A 249 22.50 12.65 8.05
N VAL A 250 21.95 11.62 7.40
CA VAL A 250 22.68 10.88 6.36
C VAL A 250 23.02 11.80 5.19
N HIS A 251 22.10 12.68 4.77
CA HIS A 251 22.37 13.66 3.73
C HIS A 251 23.46 14.66 4.14
N GLU A 252 23.40 15.18 5.37
CA GLU A 252 24.41 16.08 5.94
C GLU A 252 25.82 15.49 5.85
N LEU A 253 25.96 14.20 6.17
CA LEU A 253 27.22 13.46 6.12
C LEU A 253 27.56 12.90 4.73
N ARG A 254 26.83 13.32 3.69
CA ARG A 254 26.98 12.86 2.30
C ARG A 254 26.86 11.33 2.14
N GLY A 255 26.15 10.69 3.07
CA GLY A 255 25.83 9.27 3.01
C GLY A 255 24.63 8.97 2.13
N MET A 256 24.23 7.70 2.13
CA MET A 256 23.09 7.19 1.38
C MET A 256 22.23 6.30 2.26
N LYS A 257 20.93 6.60 2.31
CA LYS A 257 19.93 5.70 2.88
C LYS A 257 19.38 4.77 1.81
N THR A 258 19.19 3.49 2.11
CA THR A 258 18.53 2.56 1.18
C THR A 258 17.06 2.92 0.99
N LEU A 259 16.55 2.68 -0.23
CA LEU A 259 15.15 2.96 -0.57
C LEU A 259 14.22 1.73 -0.38
N ILE A 260 14.69 0.67 0.27
CA ILE A 260 13.93 -0.58 0.50
C ILE A 260 12.95 -0.48 1.67
N THR A 261 12.96 0.62 2.42
CA THR A 261 12.15 0.81 3.64
C THR A 261 11.33 2.12 3.54
N HIS A 262 10.65 2.53 4.62
CA HIS A 262 9.86 3.76 4.61
C HIS A 262 10.76 4.99 4.39
N ASN A 263 10.45 5.77 3.35
CA ASN A 263 11.20 6.99 3.00
C ASN A 263 10.32 8.23 3.14
N PHE A 264 10.79 9.31 3.72
CA PHE A 264 10.01 10.53 3.97
C PHE A 264 10.68 11.78 3.38
N TYR A 265 11.49 11.58 2.34
CA TYR A 265 12.19 12.66 1.67
C TYR A 265 11.18 13.69 1.13
N GLU A 266 11.47 14.97 1.32
CA GLU A 266 10.90 16.01 0.47
C GLU A 266 11.45 15.82 -0.95
N GLU A 267 10.65 16.06 -1.98
CA GLU A 267 11.03 15.75 -3.36
C GLU A 267 12.31 16.47 -3.81
N ASP A 268 12.47 17.74 -3.41
CA ASP A 268 13.68 18.52 -3.70
C ASP A 268 14.93 17.90 -3.06
N LEU A 269 14.82 17.42 -1.81
CA LEU A 269 15.92 16.74 -1.13
C LEU A 269 16.22 15.39 -1.79
N PHE A 270 15.19 14.65 -2.16
CA PHE A 270 15.34 13.38 -2.87
C PHE A 270 16.16 13.56 -4.16
N TRP A 271 15.81 14.55 -4.98
CA TRP A 271 16.54 14.81 -6.23
C TRP A 271 17.86 15.59 -6.05
N LYS A 272 18.19 16.03 -4.83
CA LYS A 272 19.56 16.42 -4.48
C LYS A 272 20.44 15.18 -4.24
N VAL A 273 19.90 14.14 -3.59
CA VAL A 273 20.60 12.87 -3.34
C VAL A 273 20.71 12.05 -4.63
N TYR A 274 19.65 12.02 -5.45
CA TYR A 274 19.56 11.21 -6.67
C TYR A 274 19.67 12.04 -7.96
N ASN A 275 20.35 11.51 -8.97
CA ASN A 275 20.58 12.15 -10.26
C ASN A 275 19.31 12.15 -11.14
N LYS A 276 18.44 13.13 -10.92
CA LYS A 276 17.19 13.30 -11.67
C LYS A 276 17.43 13.41 -13.18
N LYS A 277 18.40 14.22 -13.60
CA LYS A 277 18.69 14.47 -15.03
C LYS A 277 19.08 13.19 -15.77
N PHE A 278 19.91 12.35 -15.16
CA PHE A 278 20.27 11.06 -15.74
C PHE A 278 19.11 10.07 -15.68
N TYR A 279 18.38 10.02 -14.57
CA TYR A 279 17.20 9.17 -14.39
C TYR A 279 16.14 9.45 -15.45
N ASP A 280 15.75 10.70 -15.65
CA ASP A 280 14.72 11.12 -16.61
C ASP A 280 15.12 10.74 -18.04
N LYS A 281 16.39 10.92 -18.42
CA LYS A 281 16.91 10.49 -19.73
C LYS A 281 16.80 8.98 -19.96
N VAL A 282 17.04 8.17 -18.93
CA VAL A 282 16.88 6.71 -19.04
C VAL A 282 15.39 6.37 -19.12
N LYS A 283 14.57 7.00 -18.28
CA LYS A 283 13.13 6.80 -18.20
C LYS A 283 12.41 7.14 -19.52
N GLU A 284 12.78 8.24 -20.18
CA GLU A 284 12.26 8.61 -21.51
C GLU A 284 12.48 7.51 -22.55
N ARG A 285 13.57 6.75 -22.44
CA ARG A 285 13.89 5.66 -23.38
C ARG A 285 13.20 4.35 -23.03
N THR A 286 13.06 4.05 -21.73
CA THR A 286 12.64 2.72 -21.28
C THR A 286 11.17 2.66 -20.82
N ASP A 287 10.60 3.77 -20.37
CA ASP A 287 9.19 3.89 -19.95
C ASP A 287 8.68 5.34 -20.14
N PRO A 288 8.56 5.84 -21.39
CA PRO A 288 8.16 7.23 -21.69
C PRO A 288 6.74 7.58 -21.22
N LYS A 289 5.89 6.58 -20.96
CA LYS A 289 4.52 6.77 -20.45
C LYS A 289 4.44 6.70 -18.92
N ASN A 290 5.58 6.54 -18.24
CA ASN A 290 5.68 6.41 -16.78
C ASN A 290 4.76 5.31 -16.18
N LEU A 291 4.61 4.18 -16.87
CA LEU A 291 3.78 3.06 -16.43
C LEU A 291 4.23 2.48 -15.09
N PHE A 292 5.55 2.42 -14.86
CA PHE A 292 6.13 1.84 -13.63
C PHE A 292 6.27 2.84 -12.48
N ARG A 293 5.79 4.09 -12.65
CA ARG A 293 6.07 5.25 -11.78
C ARG A 293 7.56 5.61 -11.80
N ASN A 294 7.89 6.82 -11.38
CA ASN A 294 9.29 7.24 -11.23
C ASN A 294 9.87 6.73 -9.89
N LEU A 295 11.18 6.92 -9.68
CA LEU A 295 11.88 6.42 -8.50
C LEU A 295 11.28 7.00 -7.21
N TYR A 296 11.19 8.34 -7.11
CA TYR A 296 10.59 9.03 -5.97
C TYR A 296 9.16 8.56 -5.69
N GLU A 297 8.32 8.48 -6.72
CA GLU A 297 6.95 8.04 -6.61
C GLU A 297 6.83 6.62 -6.08
N LYS A 298 7.74 5.72 -6.46
CA LYS A 298 7.70 4.31 -6.05
C LYS A 298 8.23 4.11 -4.63
N THR A 299 9.32 4.78 -4.28
CA THR A 299 10.06 4.48 -3.06
C THR A 299 9.72 5.40 -1.90
N ASN A 300 9.24 6.62 -2.17
CA ASN A 300 8.89 7.54 -1.11
C ASN A 300 7.55 7.14 -0.47
N TYR A 301 7.52 7.17 0.86
CA TYR A 301 6.31 7.01 1.64
C TYR A 301 5.36 8.10 1.23
N LYS A 302 4.39 7.71 0.42
CA LYS A 302 3.14 8.43 0.39
C LYS A 302 2.49 8.06 1.71
N LYS A 303 2.35 9.05 2.60
CA LYS A 303 1.26 9.00 3.58
C LYS A 303 0.10 8.45 2.77
N LYS A 304 -0.56 7.40 3.26
CA LYS A 304 -1.98 7.31 2.97
C LYS A 304 -2.52 8.62 3.55
N THR A 305 -2.42 9.71 2.77
CA THR A 305 -3.57 10.56 2.58
C THR A 305 -4.66 9.53 2.48
N GLU A 306 -5.54 9.53 3.46
CA GLU A 306 -6.94 9.38 3.14
C GLU A 306 -7.17 10.32 1.95
N LYS A 307 -6.78 9.87 0.75
CA LYS A 307 -7.46 10.20 -0.46
C LYS A 307 -8.77 9.50 -0.22
N THR A 308 -9.64 10.17 0.51
CA THR A 308 -11.01 10.34 0.07
C THR A 308 -10.96 10.98 -1.33
N LYS A 309 -10.34 10.29 -2.32
CA LYS A 309 -10.81 10.39 -3.69
C LYS A 309 -12.19 9.78 -3.55
N ARG A 310 -13.18 10.64 -3.31
CA ARG A 310 -14.56 10.22 -3.25
C ARG A 310 -14.81 9.50 -4.56
N LEU A 311 -15.21 8.24 -4.48
CA LEU A 311 -15.50 7.46 -5.68
C LEU A 311 -16.60 8.22 -6.43
N LYS A 312 -16.37 8.53 -7.71
CA LYS A 312 -17.36 9.22 -8.53
C LYS A 312 -18.31 8.19 -9.11
N VAL A 313 -19.58 8.29 -8.73
CA VAL A 313 -20.61 7.29 -9.04
C VAL A 313 -21.69 7.92 -9.91
N GLY A 314 -21.87 7.35 -11.10
CA GLY A 314 -22.93 7.76 -12.01
C GLY A 314 -24.25 7.07 -11.67
N ILE A 315 -25.34 7.82 -11.50
CA ILE A 315 -26.69 7.28 -11.37
C ILE A 315 -27.54 7.73 -12.57
N PRO A 316 -27.98 6.80 -13.45
CA PRO A 316 -28.88 7.13 -14.56
C PRO A 316 -30.25 7.58 -14.04
N ARG A 317 -30.70 8.79 -14.39
CA ARG A 317 -32.02 9.38 -14.06
C ARG A 317 -33.19 8.71 -14.82
N SER A 318 -33.37 7.41 -14.59
CA SER A 318 -34.29 6.55 -15.33
C SER A 318 -34.94 5.49 -14.43
N LEU A 319 -36.07 4.93 -14.87
CA LEU A 319 -36.76 3.82 -14.20
C LEU A 319 -37.04 4.14 -12.71
N TYR A 320 -36.61 3.28 -11.79
CA TYR A 320 -36.86 3.42 -10.35
C TYR A 320 -36.01 4.50 -9.66
N PHE A 321 -35.20 5.25 -10.40
CA PHE A 321 -34.58 6.49 -9.92
C PHE A 321 -35.59 7.38 -9.18
N TYR A 322 -36.76 7.60 -9.79
CA TYR A 322 -37.77 8.49 -9.23
C TYR A 322 -38.43 7.99 -7.93
N LYS A 323 -38.19 6.73 -7.57
CA LYS A 323 -38.71 6.11 -6.35
C LYS A 323 -37.64 5.98 -5.26
N TYR A 324 -36.41 5.63 -5.62
CA TYR A 324 -35.39 5.25 -4.64
C TYR A 324 -34.12 6.10 -4.69
N PHE A 325 -34.04 7.13 -5.54
CA PHE A 325 -32.86 7.98 -5.61
C PHE A 325 -32.44 8.57 -4.24
N PRO A 326 -33.34 9.06 -3.37
CA PRO A 326 -32.93 9.58 -2.06
C PRO A 326 -32.23 8.54 -1.19
N LEU A 327 -32.68 7.27 -1.26
CA LEU A 327 -32.03 6.15 -0.57
C LEU A 327 -30.63 5.90 -1.15
N TRP A 328 -30.52 5.81 -2.47
CA TRP A 328 -29.25 5.51 -3.14
C TRP A 328 -28.23 6.62 -2.94
N GLU A 329 -28.62 7.87 -3.12
CA GLU A 329 -27.75 9.04 -2.93
C GLU A 329 -27.32 9.14 -1.46
N GLY A 330 -28.24 9.05 -0.50
CA GLY A 330 -27.90 9.18 0.91
C GLY A 330 -26.96 8.08 1.40
N MET A 331 -27.14 6.85 0.90
CA MET A 331 -26.25 5.74 1.17
C MET A 331 -24.87 5.95 0.53
N LEU A 332 -24.80 6.22 -0.78
CA LEU A 332 -23.53 6.38 -1.50
C LEU A 332 -22.71 7.56 -0.96
N THR A 333 -23.35 8.69 -0.69
CA THR A 333 -22.71 9.86 -0.07
C THR A 333 -22.21 9.53 1.34
N SER A 334 -22.97 8.77 2.14
CA SER A 334 -22.52 8.30 3.48
C SER A 334 -21.34 7.32 3.41
N LEU A 335 -21.23 6.53 2.34
CA LEU A 335 -20.06 5.67 2.08
C LEU A 335 -18.84 6.46 1.58
N GLY A 336 -18.98 7.78 1.38
CA GLY A 336 -17.92 8.67 0.91
C GLY A 336 -17.81 8.78 -0.61
N CYS A 337 -18.85 8.45 -1.35
CA CYS A 337 -18.90 8.63 -2.81
C CYS A 337 -19.35 10.05 -3.20
N GLU A 338 -18.94 10.50 -4.38
CA GLU A 338 -19.48 11.67 -5.07
C GLU A 338 -20.51 11.18 -6.10
N VAL A 339 -21.77 11.58 -5.95
CA VAL A 339 -22.86 11.12 -6.81
C VAL A 339 -23.08 12.10 -7.96
N ILE A 340 -22.98 11.60 -9.20
CA ILE A 340 -23.26 12.34 -10.43
C ILE A 340 -24.51 11.74 -11.07
N VAL A 341 -25.49 12.58 -11.38
CA VAL A 341 -26.78 12.17 -11.96
C VAL A 341 -26.90 12.71 -13.37
N SER A 342 -27.40 11.89 -14.30
CA SER A 342 -27.70 12.36 -15.66
C SER A 342 -28.85 13.38 -15.67
N PRO A 343 -28.92 14.28 -16.66
CA PRO A 343 -29.91 15.36 -16.68
C PRO A 343 -31.32 14.82 -16.90
N GLU A 344 -32.32 15.71 -16.94
CA GLU A 344 -33.69 15.31 -17.29
C GLU A 344 -33.76 14.67 -18.67
N THR A 345 -34.62 13.65 -18.79
CA THR A 345 -34.87 12.98 -20.07
C THR A 345 -35.30 14.02 -21.10
N ASN A 346 -34.52 14.12 -22.17
CA ASN A 346 -34.78 15.00 -23.29
C ASN A 346 -34.74 14.21 -24.61
N LYS A 347 -34.99 14.88 -25.73
CA LYS A 347 -35.03 14.25 -27.06
C LYS A 347 -33.71 13.56 -27.41
N GLU A 348 -32.57 14.13 -27.02
CA GLU A 348 -31.25 13.57 -27.29
C GLU A 348 -31.04 12.26 -26.53
N ILE A 349 -31.34 12.23 -25.22
CA ILE A 349 -31.27 11.03 -24.39
C ILE A 349 -32.15 9.92 -24.99
N LEU A 350 -33.40 10.23 -25.33
CA LEU A 350 -34.31 9.24 -25.92
C LEU A 350 -33.80 8.72 -27.27
N THR A 351 -33.27 9.60 -28.12
CA THR A 351 -32.78 9.25 -29.46
C THR A 351 -31.54 8.39 -29.37
N ASN A 352 -30.53 8.81 -28.59
CA ASN A 352 -29.30 8.05 -28.37
C ASN A 352 -29.59 6.68 -27.74
N GLY A 353 -30.46 6.66 -26.74
CA GLY A 353 -30.91 5.43 -26.12
C GLY A 353 -31.61 4.48 -27.08
N SER A 354 -32.49 5.00 -27.94
CA SER A 354 -33.17 4.20 -28.96
C SER A 354 -32.19 3.61 -29.99
N ASN A 355 -31.23 4.41 -30.46
CA ASN A 355 -30.23 3.99 -31.44
C ASN A 355 -29.26 2.93 -30.92
N GLN A 356 -29.03 2.87 -29.61
CA GLN A 356 -28.08 1.95 -28.97
C GLN A 356 -28.75 0.71 -28.34
N SER A 357 -30.07 0.61 -28.45
CA SER A 357 -30.87 -0.44 -27.83
C SER A 357 -31.48 -1.36 -28.89
N ALA A 358 -31.76 -2.62 -28.53
CA ALA A 358 -32.53 -3.49 -29.41
C ALA A 358 -33.94 -2.94 -29.65
N THR A 359 -34.47 -3.14 -30.87
CA THR A 359 -35.76 -2.61 -31.32
C THR A 359 -36.91 -2.95 -30.35
N ASP A 360 -36.90 -4.16 -29.79
CA ASP A 360 -37.99 -4.69 -28.96
C ASP A 360 -37.93 -4.24 -27.49
N LEU A 361 -36.97 -3.40 -27.10
CA LEU A 361 -36.92 -2.86 -25.74
C LEU A 361 -38.00 -1.80 -25.53
N CYS A 362 -38.63 -1.84 -24.35
CA CYS A 362 -39.63 -0.84 -23.98
C CYS A 362 -38.97 0.54 -23.82
N ILE A 363 -39.75 1.59 -24.06
CA ILE A 363 -39.27 2.99 -24.02
C ILE A 363 -38.50 3.32 -22.72
N PRO A 364 -38.94 2.90 -21.52
CA PRO A 364 -38.18 3.18 -20.29
C PRO A 364 -36.76 2.61 -20.26
N VAL A 365 -36.55 1.42 -20.85
CA VAL A 365 -35.21 0.81 -20.96
C VAL A 365 -34.38 1.53 -22.03
N LYS A 366 -34.98 1.95 -23.15
CA LYS A 366 -34.30 2.79 -24.14
C LYS A 366 -33.82 4.11 -23.53
N ILE A 367 -34.67 4.75 -22.71
CA ILE A 367 -34.30 5.95 -21.97
C ILE A 367 -33.13 5.67 -21.01
N HIS A 368 -33.14 4.53 -20.29
CA HIS A 368 -32.01 4.12 -19.43
C HIS A 368 -30.69 4.06 -20.21
N TYR A 369 -30.68 3.43 -21.38
CA TYR A 369 -29.49 3.37 -22.26
C TYR A 369 -29.00 4.77 -22.63
N GLY A 370 -29.92 5.69 -22.95
CA GLY A 370 -29.57 7.08 -23.24
C GLY A 370 -28.91 7.81 -22.08
N HIS A 371 -29.40 7.59 -20.85
CA HIS A 371 -28.82 8.18 -19.63
C HIS A 371 -27.44 7.60 -19.31
N VAL A 372 -27.26 6.29 -19.48
CA VAL A 372 -25.94 5.64 -19.31
C VAL A 372 -24.96 6.17 -20.36
N ASN A 373 -25.39 6.29 -21.62
CA ASN A 373 -24.54 6.86 -22.68
C ASN A 373 -24.15 8.31 -22.38
N TYR A 374 -25.08 9.12 -21.85
CA TYR A 374 -24.78 10.48 -21.42
C TYR A 374 -23.69 10.50 -20.34
N LEU A 375 -23.83 9.69 -19.28
CA LEU A 375 -22.86 9.59 -18.20
C LEU A 375 -21.49 9.17 -18.72
N SER A 376 -21.45 8.12 -19.55
CA SER A 376 -20.24 7.59 -20.17
C SER A 376 -19.49 8.63 -21.02
N ARG A 377 -20.21 9.45 -21.79
CA ARG A 377 -19.59 10.44 -22.68
C ARG A 377 -19.16 11.72 -21.96
N ASN A 378 -19.94 12.19 -20.99
CA ASN A 378 -19.72 13.48 -20.35
C ASN A 378 -18.94 13.39 -19.03
N HIS A 379 -18.88 12.20 -18.43
CA HIS A 379 -18.17 11.93 -17.18
C HIS A 379 -17.30 10.66 -17.31
N PRO A 380 -16.29 10.66 -18.20
CA PRO A 380 -15.40 9.51 -18.39
C PRO A 380 -14.51 9.23 -17.16
N ASP A 381 -14.52 10.11 -16.17
CA ASP A 381 -13.80 10.02 -14.90
C ASP A 381 -14.60 9.32 -13.78
N LEU A 382 -15.82 8.88 -14.05
CA LEU A 382 -16.61 8.04 -13.14
C LEU A 382 -15.85 6.75 -12.83
N ASP A 383 -15.78 6.40 -11.54
CA ASP A 383 -15.20 5.13 -11.10
C ASP A 383 -16.16 3.96 -11.40
N PHE A 384 -17.48 4.18 -11.28
CA PHE A 384 -18.50 3.22 -11.73
C PHE A 384 -19.88 3.87 -11.97
N ILE A 385 -20.76 3.13 -12.66
CA ILE A 385 -22.19 3.45 -12.81
C ILE A 385 -22.99 2.53 -11.90
N PHE A 386 -23.82 3.11 -11.03
CA PHE A 386 -24.70 2.37 -10.14
C PHE A 386 -25.99 1.97 -10.87
N VAL A 387 -26.24 0.67 -11.00
CA VAL A 387 -27.47 0.13 -11.61
C VAL A 387 -28.07 -0.94 -10.69
N PRO A 388 -29.23 -0.71 -10.06
CA PRO A 388 -29.79 -1.67 -9.11
C PRO A 388 -30.39 -2.88 -9.85
N ARG A 389 -30.17 -4.09 -9.29
CA ARG A 389 -30.90 -5.31 -9.67
C ARG A 389 -32.04 -5.53 -8.69
N LEU A 390 -33.26 -5.23 -9.14
CA LEU A 390 -34.45 -5.44 -8.33
C LEU A 390 -35.14 -6.73 -8.78
N ILE A 391 -35.15 -7.75 -7.91
CA ILE A 391 -35.67 -9.10 -8.22
C ILE A 391 -37.11 -9.24 -7.72
N SER A 392 -37.33 -8.99 -6.43
CA SER A 392 -38.62 -9.20 -5.77
C SER A 392 -38.87 -8.13 -4.72
N LYS A 393 -40.11 -7.60 -4.66
CA LYS A 393 -40.51 -6.63 -3.61
C LYS A 393 -41.13 -7.30 -2.38
N SER A 394 -41.66 -8.51 -2.55
CA SER A 394 -42.32 -9.31 -1.52
C SER A 394 -42.17 -10.80 -1.84
N ASN A 395 -42.70 -11.68 -0.99
CA ASN A 395 -42.60 -13.14 -1.13
C ASN A 395 -43.43 -13.74 -2.28
N ASP A 396 -44.19 -12.94 -3.01
CA ASP A 396 -45.18 -13.36 -4.00
C ASP A 396 -45.13 -12.54 -5.30
N HIS A 397 -44.26 -11.53 -5.40
CA HIS A 397 -44.19 -10.62 -6.54
C HIS A 397 -42.77 -10.37 -7.04
N TYR A 398 -42.49 -10.73 -8.29
CA TYR A 398 -41.26 -10.36 -8.99
C TYR A 398 -41.40 -9.03 -9.73
N TYR A 399 -40.29 -8.30 -9.85
CA TYR A 399 -40.21 -7.18 -10.79
C TYR A 399 -40.19 -7.66 -12.24
N CYS A 400 -40.42 -6.73 -13.17
CA CYS A 400 -40.29 -7.02 -14.60
C CYS A 400 -38.92 -7.65 -14.91
N PRO A 401 -38.83 -8.70 -15.76
CA PRO A 401 -37.57 -9.33 -16.13
C PRO A 401 -36.49 -8.35 -16.65
N LYS A 402 -36.91 -7.19 -17.18
CA LYS A 402 -35.99 -6.14 -17.62
C LYS A 402 -35.23 -5.47 -16.46
N PHE A 403 -35.76 -5.45 -15.23
CA PHE A 403 -35.03 -5.03 -14.03
C PHE A 403 -34.05 -6.09 -13.57
N LEU A 404 -34.42 -7.37 -13.71
CA LEU A 404 -33.59 -8.48 -13.29
C LEU A 404 -32.29 -8.53 -14.10
N ILE A 405 -32.33 -8.21 -15.40
CA ILE A 405 -31.15 -8.24 -16.28
C ILE A 405 -30.49 -6.86 -16.48
N LEU A 406 -31.05 -5.80 -15.89
CA LEU A 406 -30.67 -4.42 -16.22
C LEU A 406 -29.17 -4.16 -16.05
N PRO A 407 -28.51 -4.56 -14.95
CA PRO A 407 -27.08 -4.32 -14.79
C PRO A 407 -26.24 -5.05 -15.84
N ASP A 408 -26.57 -6.30 -16.16
CA ASP A 408 -25.82 -7.10 -17.15
C ASP A 408 -25.90 -6.48 -18.55
N VAL A 409 -27.11 -6.10 -18.97
CA VAL A 409 -27.30 -5.51 -20.31
C VAL A 409 -26.68 -4.12 -20.37
N THR A 410 -26.63 -3.38 -19.25
CA THR A 410 -25.94 -2.09 -19.20
C THR A 410 -24.42 -2.25 -19.20
N GLN A 411 -23.87 -3.25 -18.50
CA GLN A 411 -22.43 -3.54 -18.45
C GLN A 411 -21.87 -4.03 -19.79
N HIS A 412 -22.66 -4.83 -20.52
CA HIS A 412 -22.20 -5.52 -21.74
C HIS A 412 -22.75 -4.91 -23.03
N SER A 413 -23.48 -3.79 -22.96
CA SER A 413 -23.84 -3.04 -24.16
C SER A 413 -22.75 -2.06 -24.55
N ALA A 414 -22.74 -1.64 -25.82
CA ALA A 414 -21.77 -0.69 -26.37
C ALA A 414 -21.91 0.76 -25.80
N VAL A 415 -22.74 0.96 -24.79
CA VAL A 415 -23.11 2.30 -24.28
C VAL A 415 -22.11 2.86 -23.28
N SER A 416 -21.32 2.01 -22.62
CA SER A 416 -20.37 2.42 -21.58
C SER A 416 -19.18 1.46 -21.47
N ASN A 417 -17.98 2.04 -21.30
CA ASN A 417 -16.77 1.31 -20.87
C ASN A 417 -16.51 1.45 -19.36
N ILE A 418 -17.34 2.23 -18.66
CA ILE A 418 -17.26 2.39 -17.20
C ILE A 418 -17.89 1.16 -16.53
N PRO A 419 -17.26 0.57 -15.51
CA PRO A 419 -17.83 -0.56 -14.76
C PRO A 419 -19.21 -0.24 -14.20
N VAL A 420 -20.12 -1.22 -14.26
CA VAL A 420 -21.43 -1.19 -13.63
C VAL A 420 -21.34 -1.98 -12.33
N ILE A 421 -21.70 -1.34 -11.23
CA ILE A 421 -21.82 -2.03 -9.93
C ILE A 421 -23.29 -2.08 -9.56
N GLU A 422 -23.74 -3.28 -9.20
CA GLU A 422 -25.13 -3.55 -8.90
C GLU A 422 -25.41 -3.63 -7.40
N TRP A 423 -26.56 -3.10 -7.02
CA TRP A 423 -27.20 -3.38 -5.73
C TRP A 423 -28.32 -4.39 -5.97
N ILE A 424 -28.14 -5.63 -5.49
CA ILE A 424 -29.10 -6.73 -5.66
C ILE A 424 -30.10 -6.78 -4.51
N PHE A 425 -31.35 -6.38 -4.78
CA PHE A 425 -32.44 -6.48 -3.83
C PHE A 425 -33.43 -7.59 -4.20
N ASN A 426 -33.54 -8.58 -3.32
CA ASN A 426 -34.51 -9.66 -3.38
C ASN A 426 -35.16 -9.85 -2.01
N ALA A 427 -36.37 -9.31 -1.84
CA ALA A 427 -37.11 -9.39 -0.58
C ALA A 427 -37.41 -10.83 -0.11
N ARG A 428 -37.31 -11.82 -1.00
CA ARG A 428 -37.51 -13.25 -0.68
C ARG A 428 -36.35 -13.88 0.06
N GLU A 429 -35.15 -13.35 -0.13
CA GLU A 429 -33.90 -13.94 0.36
C GLU A 429 -33.24 -13.06 1.43
N GLN A 430 -33.40 -11.74 1.33
CA GLN A 430 -32.72 -10.82 2.22
C GLN A 430 -33.45 -9.49 2.38
N SER A 431 -33.21 -8.87 3.54
CA SER A 431 -33.62 -7.49 3.79
C SER A 431 -32.80 -6.50 2.97
N MET A 432 -33.36 -5.32 2.76
CA MET A 432 -32.69 -4.22 2.05
C MET A 432 -31.40 -3.78 2.79
N MET A 433 -31.40 -3.86 4.13
CA MET A 433 -30.23 -3.65 4.98
C MET A 433 -29.11 -4.65 4.68
N LYS A 434 -29.41 -5.95 4.61
CA LYS A 434 -28.40 -6.97 4.30
C LYS A 434 -27.81 -6.76 2.91
N SER A 435 -28.69 -6.44 1.96
CA SER A 435 -28.31 -6.10 0.59
C SER A 435 -27.39 -4.86 0.51
N ALA A 436 -27.63 -3.83 1.33
CA ALA A 436 -26.75 -2.67 1.45
C ALA A 436 -25.38 -3.02 2.08
N ILE A 437 -25.35 -3.93 3.05
CA ILE A 437 -24.10 -4.46 3.63
C ILE A 437 -23.28 -5.21 2.57
N ASP A 438 -23.92 -6.04 1.76
CA ASP A 438 -23.25 -6.78 0.71
C ASP A 438 -22.74 -5.85 -0.41
N PHE A 439 -23.51 -4.81 -0.77
CA PHE A 439 -23.04 -3.75 -1.65
C PHE A 439 -21.84 -3.00 -1.05
N GLY A 440 -21.88 -2.62 0.23
CA GLY A 440 -20.77 -1.91 0.89
C GLY A 440 -19.46 -2.70 0.88
N LYS A 441 -19.51 -4.03 1.00
CA LYS A 441 -18.32 -4.89 0.85
C LYS A 441 -17.66 -4.75 -0.53
N THR A 442 -18.44 -4.55 -1.59
CA THR A 442 -17.89 -4.32 -2.94
C THR A 442 -17.10 -3.02 -3.05
N LEU A 443 -17.34 -2.08 -2.13
CA LEU A 443 -16.65 -0.80 -2.00
C LEU A 443 -15.60 -0.80 -0.87
N ASP A 444 -15.19 -1.97 -0.38
CA ASP A 444 -14.23 -2.15 0.72
C ASP A 444 -14.69 -1.47 2.03
N LYS A 445 -15.98 -1.54 2.34
CA LYS A 445 -16.60 -0.97 3.55
C LYS A 445 -16.94 -2.04 4.58
N SER A 446 -16.77 -1.69 5.85
CA SER A 446 -17.17 -2.53 6.97
C SER A 446 -18.69 -2.66 7.06
N LYS A 447 -19.14 -3.67 7.82
CA LYS A 447 -20.56 -3.91 8.08
C LYS A 447 -21.20 -2.72 8.79
N GLU A 448 -20.48 -2.13 9.75
CA GLU A 448 -20.92 -1.01 10.57
C GLU A 448 -21.07 0.26 9.72
N GLU A 449 -20.08 0.56 8.87
CA GLU A 449 -20.15 1.67 7.91
C GLU A 449 -21.33 1.51 6.94
N SER A 450 -21.52 0.30 6.42
CA SER A 450 -22.60 0.00 5.48
C SER A 450 -23.99 0.11 6.10
N LYS A 451 -24.14 -0.34 7.35
CA LYS A 451 -25.39 -0.22 8.11
C LYS A 451 -25.73 1.25 8.35
N LEU A 452 -24.77 2.03 8.82
CA LEU A 452 -24.95 3.46 9.07
C LEU A 452 -25.30 4.21 7.78
N ALA A 453 -24.62 3.89 6.67
CA ALA A 453 -24.92 4.49 5.38
C ALA A 453 -26.34 4.17 4.88
N TYR A 454 -26.79 2.93 5.04
CA TYR A 454 -28.17 2.55 4.71
C TYR A 454 -29.18 3.32 5.56
N GLU A 455 -28.97 3.43 6.88
CA GLU A 455 -29.86 4.19 7.78
C GLU A 455 -29.95 5.66 7.38
N ASN A 456 -28.83 6.29 7.01
CA ASN A 456 -28.80 7.66 6.50
C ASN A 456 -29.56 7.81 5.18
N GLY A 457 -29.38 6.86 4.24
CA GLY A 457 -30.15 6.84 3.00
C GLY A 457 -31.65 6.65 3.24
N TYR A 458 -32.01 5.78 4.19
CA TYR A 458 -33.40 5.50 4.53
C TYR A 458 -34.10 6.73 5.12
N LYS A 459 -33.42 7.51 5.99
CA LYS A 459 -33.93 8.81 6.48
C LYS A 459 -34.24 9.78 5.33
N LYS A 460 -33.34 9.90 4.33
CA LYS A 460 -33.62 10.71 3.14
C LYS A 460 -34.80 10.18 2.33
N LEU A 461 -35.04 8.87 2.32
CA LEU A 461 -36.21 8.30 1.66
C LEU A 461 -37.51 8.60 2.44
N GLU A 462 -37.47 8.61 3.77
CA GLU A 462 -38.61 9.02 4.61
C GLU A 462 -38.96 10.49 4.39
N GLU A 463 -37.98 11.39 4.45
CA GLU A 463 -38.17 12.82 4.12
C GLU A 463 -38.80 13.02 2.73
N PHE A 464 -38.37 12.22 1.74
CA PHE A 464 -38.94 12.24 0.41
C PHE A 464 -40.42 11.80 0.38
N HIS A 465 -40.78 10.76 1.14
CA HIS A 465 -42.16 10.30 1.23
C HIS A 465 -43.06 11.30 1.93
N GLU A 466 -42.59 11.95 3.00
CA GLU A 466 -43.34 13.02 3.69
C GLU A 466 -43.75 14.14 2.71
N LEU A 467 -42.82 14.59 1.86
CA LEU A 467 -43.11 15.59 0.83
C LEU A 467 -44.20 15.13 -0.16
N ILE A 468 -44.19 13.85 -0.54
CA ILE A 468 -45.19 13.28 -1.44
C ILE A 468 -46.56 13.19 -0.73
N GLU A 469 -46.59 12.81 0.55
CA GLU A 469 -47.80 12.72 1.35
C GLU A 469 -48.47 14.10 1.55
N GLU A 470 -47.65 15.16 1.63
CA GLU A 470 -48.06 16.57 1.60
C GLU A 470 -48.63 17.03 0.24
N GLY A 471 -48.61 16.16 -0.77
CA GLY A 471 -49.17 16.41 -2.11
C GLY A 471 -48.21 17.07 -3.10
N ILE A 472 -46.90 17.07 -2.82
CA ILE A 472 -45.85 17.50 -3.76
C ILE A 472 -45.63 16.38 -4.79
N LEU A 473 -45.53 16.74 -6.07
CA LEU A 473 -45.26 15.77 -7.13
C LEU A 473 -43.85 15.18 -6.99
N VAL A 474 -43.67 13.91 -7.36
CA VAL A 474 -42.37 13.21 -7.29
C VAL A 474 -41.19 14.02 -7.87
N PRO A 475 -41.26 14.59 -9.08
CA PRO A 475 -40.15 15.41 -9.60
C PRO A 475 -39.89 16.67 -8.77
N ASP A 476 -40.94 17.31 -8.27
CA ASP A 476 -40.88 18.53 -7.45
C ASP A 476 -40.28 18.23 -6.06
N ALA A 477 -40.62 17.08 -5.48
CA ALA A 477 -40.06 16.60 -4.21
C ALA A 477 -38.57 16.27 -4.35
N LEU A 478 -38.18 15.57 -5.43
CA LEU A 478 -36.76 15.32 -5.72
C LEU A 478 -35.99 16.63 -5.92
N TYR A 479 -36.56 17.60 -6.66
CA TYR A 479 -35.93 18.90 -6.87
C TYR A 479 -35.77 19.70 -5.57
N LYS A 480 -36.76 19.63 -4.67
CA LYS A 480 -36.71 20.28 -3.36
C LYS A 480 -35.58 19.71 -2.48
N MET A 481 -35.31 18.42 -2.57
CA MET A 481 -34.24 17.75 -1.80
C MET A 481 -32.87 17.87 -2.45
N TYR A 482 -32.83 17.90 -3.78
CA TYR A 482 -31.61 17.89 -4.59
C TYR A 482 -31.75 18.97 -5.67
N PRO A 483 -31.15 20.17 -5.48
CA PRO A 483 -31.20 21.22 -6.47
C PRO A 483 -30.25 20.89 -7.63
N PHE A 484 -30.66 19.93 -8.47
CA PHE A 484 -30.00 19.65 -9.74
C PHE A 484 -30.00 20.96 -10.56
N GLU A 485 -28.86 21.35 -11.13
CA GLU A 485 -28.69 22.65 -11.79
C GLU A 485 -29.77 22.92 -12.86
N LYS A 486 -30.85 23.63 -12.48
CA LYS A 486 -31.59 24.63 -13.27
C LYS A 486 -32.87 25.08 -12.57
N TYR A 487 -33.15 26.37 -12.72
CA TYR A 487 -34.39 27.13 -12.44
C TYR A 487 -34.42 27.95 -11.14
N PRO A 488 -33.87 29.19 -11.16
CA PRO A 488 -34.05 30.17 -10.08
C PRO A 488 -35.50 30.66 -9.86
N ASN A 489 -36.53 30.08 -10.53
CA ASN A 489 -37.92 30.57 -10.49
C ASN A 489 -39.02 29.47 -10.62
N TYR A 490 -38.74 28.20 -10.29
CA TYR A 490 -39.74 27.13 -10.45
C TYR A 490 -40.84 27.18 -9.37
N LYS A 491 -42.11 27.34 -9.79
CA LYS A 491 -43.27 27.28 -8.88
C LYS A 491 -43.71 25.82 -8.67
N PHE A 492 -43.50 25.31 -7.46
CA PHE A 492 -43.93 23.98 -7.03
C PHE A 492 -45.43 23.78 -7.25
N LYS A 493 -45.82 22.73 -7.99
CA LYS A 493 -47.23 22.42 -8.23
C LYS A 493 -47.71 21.46 -7.14
N LYS A 494 -48.56 21.93 -6.22
CA LYS A 494 -49.30 21.06 -5.32
C LYS A 494 -50.44 20.39 -6.09
N ARG A 495 -50.57 19.07 -6.01
CA ARG A 495 -51.79 18.39 -6.47
C ARG A 495 -52.90 18.67 -5.47
N PHE A 496 -54.03 19.20 -5.93
CA PHE A 496 -55.30 18.94 -5.25
C PHE A 496 -55.54 17.43 -5.34
N ARG A 497 -55.76 16.76 -4.20
CA ARG A 497 -56.24 15.36 -4.22
C ARG A 497 -57.58 15.36 -4.97
N PRO A 498 -57.71 14.70 -6.13
CA PRO A 498 -59.04 14.48 -6.69
C PRO A 498 -59.82 13.67 -5.65
N LYS A 499 -61.06 14.08 -5.33
CA LYS A 499 -61.97 13.20 -4.60
C LYS A 499 -62.13 11.94 -5.44
N LEU A 500 -61.59 10.82 -4.98
CA LEU A 500 -61.88 9.52 -5.57
C LEU A 500 -63.40 9.33 -5.51
N ASN A 501 -64.00 8.92 -6.63
CA ASN A 501 -65.37 8.42 -6.57
C ASN A 501 -65.37 7.22 -5.62
N LYS A 502 -66.37 7.10 -4.73
CA LYS A 502 -66.40 6.11 -3.62
C LYS A 502 -66.12 4.68 -4.09
N ASP A 503 -66.47 4.37 -5.32
CA ASP A 503 -66.25 3.07 -5.95
C ASP A 503 -64.77 2.70 -6.15
N TYR A 504 -63.86 3.69 -6.14
CA TYR A 504 -62.41 3.50 -6.30
C TYR A 504 -61.62 3.57 -4.99
N GLU A 505 -62.26 3.82 -3.83
CA GLU A 505 -61.58 3.82 -2.52
C GLU A 505 -61.09 2.42 -2.13
N ASN A 506 -61.70 1.36 -2.68
CA ASN A 506 -61.33 -0.04 -2.42
C ASN A 506 -60.28 -0.59 -3.38
N TYR A 507 -59.84 0.16 -4.40
CA TYR A 507 -58.75 -0.28 -5.25
C TYR A 507 -57.41 0.05 -4.59
N PRO A 508 -56.53 -0.94 -4.35
CA PRO A 508 -55.20 -0.67 -3.82
C PRO A 508 -54.43 0.12 -4.88
N LEU A 509 -54.39 1.44 -4.74
CA LEU A 509 -53.49 2.30 -5.48
C LEU A 509 -52.07 1.92 -5.05
N SER A 510 -51.40 1.10 -5.86
CA SER A 510 -50.01 0.76 -5.65
C SER A 510 -49.14 2.01 -5.81
N LEU A 511 -48.70 2.57 -4.68
CA LEU A 511 -47.61 3.56 -4.62
C LEU A 511 -46.25 2.91 -4.91
#